data_AF-A0A9E0LVI9-F1
#
_entry.id   AF-A0A9E0LVI9-F1
#
_cell.length_a   1.000
_cell.length_b   1.000
_cell.length_c   1.000
_cell.angle_alpha   90.00
_cell.angle_beta   90.00
_cell.angle_gamma   90.00
#
_symmetry.space_group_name_H-M   'P 1'
#
loop_
_entity.id
_entity.type
_entity.pdbx_description
1 polymer ?
#
loop_
_entity_poly.entity_id
_entity_poly.type
_entity_poly.pdbx_seq_one_letter_code
_entity_poly.pdbx_strand_id
1 'polypeptide(L)' 'MVAFQGSLRELPLPDIIQLVAVSGKTGVFTLKNGAEAGKIFLRKGQIVHAAVSTLVGE' A
#
# COMPACT_ATOMS: atom_id res chain seq x y z
N MET A 1 -12.65 -3.58 14.17
CA MET A 1 -11.58 -3.15 13.24
C MET A 1 -12.18 -3.10 11.85
N VAL A 2 -12.25 -1.94 11.21
CA VAL A 2 -12.87 -1.81 9.87
C VAL A 2 -11.80 -2.13 8.83
N ALA A 3 -11.94 -3.28 8.17
CA ALA A 3 -11.13 -3.64 7.01
C ALA A 3 -11.93 -3.34 5.75
N PHE A 4 -11.36 -2.56 4.82
CA PHE A 4 -11.93 -2.43 3.48
C PHE A 4 -11.61 -3.73 2.72
N GLN A 5 -12.65 -4.43 2.27
CA GLN A 5 -12.54 -5.64 1.45
C GLN A 5 -13.43 -5.48 0.22
N GLY A 6 -12.85 -5.60 -0.98
CA GLY A 6 -13.54 -5.48 -2.26
C GLY A 6 -12.59 -5.74 -3.43
N SER A 7 -13.12 -6.11 -4.59
CA SER A 7 -12.34 -6.25 -5.83
C SER A 7 -12.09 -4.86 -6.42
N LEU A 8 -10.94 -4.25 -6.12
CA LEU A 8 -10.55 -2.92 -6.61
C LEU A 8 -10.03 -2.93 -8.06
N ARG A 9 -10.49 -3.88 -8.88
CA ARG A 9 -9.96 -4.19 -10.23
C ARG A 9 -10.04 -3.03 -11.23
N GLU A 10 -10.91 -2.05 -10.97
CA GLU A 10 -11.17 -0.90 -11.85
C GLU A 10 -10.42 0.36 -11.43
N LEU A 11 -9.76 0.36 -10.27
CA LEU A 11 -8.95 1.49 -9.81
C LEU A 11 -7.45 1.18 -9.95
N PRO A 12 -6.66 2.08 -10.56
CA PRO A 12 -5.21 2.00 -10.52
C PRO A 12 -4.70 1.84 -9.09
N LEU A 13 -3.72 0.95 -8.89
CA LEU A 13 -3.10 0.71 -7.57
C LEU A 13 -2.62 2.01 -6.86
N PRO A 14 -2.01 2.99 -7.56
CA PRO A 14 -1.65 4.27 -6.95
C PRO A 14 -2.84 5.01 -6.32
N ASP A 15 -4.01 4.95 -6.96
CA ASP A 15 -5.21 5.64 -6.47
C ASP A 15 -5.74 5.00 -5.18
N ILE A 16 -5.68 3.66 -5.09
CA ILE A 16 -6.03 2.92 -3.87
C ILE A 16 -5.10 3.30 -2.72
N ILE A 17 -3.80 3.35 -2.99
CA ILE A 17 -2.79 3.73 -2.00
C ILE A 17 -3.08 5.15 -1.51
N GLN A 18 -3.32 6.08 -2.45
CA GLN A 18 -3.65 7.47 -2.16
C GLN A 18 -4.92 7.60 -1.32
N LEU A 19 -5.97 6.84 -1.63
CA LEU A 19 -7.24 6.88 -0.91
C LEU A 19 -7.09 6.51 0.57
N VAL A 20 -6.23 5.54 0.90
CA VAL A 20 -5.95 5.21 2.30
C VAL A 20 -4.99 6.21 2.91
N ALA A 21 -4.01 6.72 2.15
CA ALA A 21 -3.07 7.72 2.60
C ALA A 21 -3.78 8.98 3.12
N VAL A 22 -4.77 9.49 2.39
CA VAL A 22 -5.54 10.69 2.79
C VAL A 22 -6.35 10.50 4.08
N SER A 23 -6.57 9.25 4.52
CA SER A 23 -7.21 8.97 5.81
C SER A 23 -6.28 9.17 7.02
N GLY A 24 -5.00 9.50 6.81
CA GLY A 24 -4.02 9.78 7.87
C GLY A 24 -3.57 8.53 8.64
N LYS A 25 -3.89 7.32 8.14
CA LYS A 25 -3.57 6.07 8.83
C LYS A 25 -2.08 5.76 8.79
N THR A 26 -1.64 5.04 9.82
CA THR A 26 -0.32 4.38 9.86
C THR A 26 -0.54 2.89 9.62
N GLY A 27 0.26 2.28 8.74
CA GLY A 27 0.06 0.89 8.36
C GLY A 27 0.97 0.46 7.22
N VAL A 28 0.76 -0.77 6.73
CA VAL A 28 1.54 -1.36 5.64
C VAL A 28 0.59 -1.91 4.58
N PHE A 29 0.76 -1.47 3.34
CA PHE A 29 0.20 -2.18 2.20
C PHE A 29 1.09 -3.38 1.88
N THR A 30 0.49 -4.56 1.75
CA THR A 30 1.17 -5.74 1.21
C THR A 30 0.64 -5.98 -0.20
N LEU A 31 1.54 -5.83 -1.18
CA LEU A 31 1.24 -6.01 -2.60
C LEU A 31 1.72 -7.40 -3.02
N LYS A 32 0.93 -8.08 -3.86
CA LYS A 32 1.30 -9.37 -4.45
C LYS A 32 1.05 -9.35 -5.95
N ASN A 33 2.05 -9.76 -6.73
CA ASN A 33 1.95 -9.95 -8.17
C ASN A 33 2.57 -11.32 -8.53
N GLY A 34 1.74 -12.36 -8.62
CA GLY A 34 2.23 -13.72 -8.78
C GLY A 34 3.14 -14.14 -7.62
N ALA A 35 4.41 -14.43 -7.93
CA ALA A 35 5.43 -14.80 -6.95
C ALA A 35 6.10 -13.60 -6.27
N GLU A 36 5.93 -12.39 -6.80
CA GLU A 36 6.51 -11.18 -6.24
C GLU A 36 5.64 -10.60 -5.13
N ALA A 37 6.29 -10.11 -4.08
CA ALA A 37 5.64 -9.41 -3.00
C ALA A 37 6.38 -8.12 -2.66
N GLY A 38 5.60 -7.05 -2.47
CA GLY A 38 6.09 -5.74 -2.10
C GLY A 38 5.38 -5.20 -0.87
N LYS A 39 6.02 -4.24 -0.19
CA LYS A 39 5.47 -3.52 0.94
C LYS A 39 5.60 -2.02 0.73
N ILE A 40 4.57 -1.27 1.09
CA ILE A 40 4.60 0.18 1.18
C ILE A 40 4.18 0.57 2.60
N PHE A 41 5.03 1.33 3.27
CA PHE A 41 4.85 1.72 4.67
C PHE A 41 4.29 3.14 4.73
N LEU A 42 3.18 3.30 5.45
CA LEU A 42 2.57 4.58 5.72
C LEU A 42 2.72 4.97 7.18
N ARG A 43 3.07 6.23 7.41
CA ARG A 43 3.08 6.87 8.72
C ARG A 43 2.30 8.18 8.64
N LYS A 44 1.21 8.27 9.40
CA LYS A 44 0.30 9.43 9.41
C LYS A 44 -0.14 9.86 8.00
N GLY A 45 -0.45 8.89 7.14
CA GLY A 45 -0.84 9.14 5.74
C GLY A 45 0.31 9.45 4.79
N GLN A 46 1.56 9.54 5.25
CA GLN A 46 2.72 9.70 4.38
C GLN A 46 3.35 8.35 4.07
N ILE A 47 3.73 8.13 2.80
CA ILE A 47 4.61 7.01 2.44
C ILE A 47 6.01 7.36 2.95
N VAL A 48 6.61 6.47 3.72
CA VAL A 48 7.92 6.68 4.34
C VAL A 48 8.94 5.61 3.98
N HIS A 49 8.49 4.52 3.36
CA HIS A 49 9.35 3.44 2.91
C HIS A 49 8.62 2.55 1.90
N ALA A 50 9.36 1.95 0.98
CA ALA A 50 8.88 0.90 0.10
C ALA A 50 9.95 -0.19 -0.08
N ALA A 51 9.51 -1.43 -0.19
CA ALA A 51 10.41 -2.57 -0.39
C ALA A 51 9.77 -3.61 -1.32
N VAL A 52 10.56 -4.19 -2.22
CA VAL A 52 10.19 -5.32 -3.07
C VAL A 52 11.38 -6.26 -3.20
N SER A 53 11.22 -7.51 -2.77
CA SER A 53 12.31 -8.49 -2.73
C SER A 53 13.57 -7.91 -2.03
N THR A 54 14.67 -7.69 -2.75
CA THR A 54 15.91 -7.09 -2.24
C THR A 54 16.05 -5.59 -2.54
N LEU A 55 15.11 -4.99 -3.28
CA LEU A 55 15.10 -3.57 -3.61
C LEU A 55 14.34 -2.79 -2.54
N VAL A 56 14.93 -1.70 -2.07
CA VAL A 56 14.34 -0.81 -1.07
C VAL A 56 14.42 0.64 -1.55
N GLY A 57 13.43 1.45 -1.18
CA GLY A 57 13.37 2.89 -1.47
C GLY A 57 12.77 3.66 -0.29
N GLU A 58 13.15 4.93 -0.18
CA GLU A 58 12.61 5.90 0.80
C GLU A 58 11.57 6.81 0.15
#